data_AF-A0A2M7BJ49-F1
#
_entry.id   AF-A0A2M7BJ49-F1
#
_cell.length_a   1.000
_cell.length_b   1.000
_cell.length_c   1.000
_cell.angle_alpha   90.00
_cell.angle_beta   90.00
_cell.angle_gamma   90.00
#
_symmetry.space_group_name_H-M   'P 1'
#
loop_
_entity.id
_entity.type
_entity.pdbx_description
1 polymer ?
#
loop_
_entity_poly.entity_id
_entity_poly.type
_entity_poly.pdbx_seq_one_letter_code
_entity_poly.pdbx_strand_id
1 'polypeptide(L)' 'MDKPDRERIIIDAALKVFSRKGYADTRMADIAREAEMSYGLVYHYFENKEKLFDAI' A
#
# COMPACT_ATOMS: atom_id res chain seq x y z
N MET A 1 -3.04 15.72 -12.18
CA MET A 1 -2.16 16.28 -11.13
C MET A 1 -2.07 15.30 -9.95
N ASP A 2 -2.10 13.98 -10.21
CA ASP A 2 -2.66 13.03 -9.23
C ASP A 2 -1.71 11.88 -8.82
N LYS A 3 -0.56 11.72 -9.48
CA LYS A 3 0.30 10.54 -9.29
C LYS A 3 1.04 10.52 -7.94
N PRO A 4 1.71 11.61 -7.51
CA PRO A 4 2.43 11.64 -6.22
C PRO A 4 1.50 11.44 -5.03
N ASP A 5 0.29 11.99 -5.11
CA ASP A 5 -0.68 11.92 -4.01
C ASP A 5 -1.19 10.50 -3.80
N ARG A 6 -1.42 9.74 -4.88
CA ARG A 6 -1.87 8.35 -4.80
C ARG A 6 -0.80 7.42 -4.25
N GLU A 7 0.45 7.60 -4.67
CA GLU A 7 1.58 6.83 -4.13
C GLU A 7 1.70 7.04 -2.61
N ARG A 8 1.63 8.30 -2.17
CA ARG A 8 1.68 8.64 -0.74
C ARG A 8 0.51 8.08 0.06
N ILE A 9 -0.71 8.11 -0.48
CA ILE A 9 -1.87 7.48 0.15
C ILE A 9 -1.65 5.97 0.35
N ILE A 10 -1.07 5.28 -0.64
CA ILE A 10 -0.77 3.85 -0.53
C ILE A 10 0.30 3.60 0.53
N ILE A 11 1.36 4.41 0.57
CA ILE A 11 2.44 4.31 1.59
C ILE A 11 1.87 4.53 3.00
N ASP A 12 1.05 5.56 3.20
CA ASP A 12 0.42 5.86 4.49
C ASP A 12 -0.52 4.72 4.93
N ALA A 13 -1.28 4.16 3.99
CA ALA A 13 -2.13 2.99 4.25
C ALA A 13 -1.28 1.75 4.60
N ALA A 14 -0.17 1.52 3.91
CA ALA A 14 0.74 0.41 4.18
C ALA A 14 1.32 0.51 5.59
N LEU A 15 1.81 1.67 6.00
CA LEU A 15 2.28 1.96 7.36
C LEU A 15 1.24 1.63 8.43
N LYS A 16 -0.02 2.01 8.22
CA LYS A 16 -1.13 1.70 9.14
C LYS A 16 -1.41 0.20 9.22
N VAL A 17 -1.40 -0.51 8.09
CA VAL A 17 -1.65 -1.95 8.10
C VAL A 17 -0.48 -2.71 8.72
N PHE A 18 0.76 -2.34 8.37
CA PHE A 18 1.97 -2.92 8.94
C PHE A 18 2.06 -2.73 10.45
N SER A 19 1.71 -1.54 10.97
CA SER A 19 1.72 -1.31 12.42
C SER A 19 0.66 -2.12 13.18
N ARG A 20 -0.47 -2.47 12.54
CA ARG A 20 -1.53 -3.29 13.16
C ARG A 20 -1.32 -4.78 13.06
N LYS A 21 -0.73 -5.28 11.96
CA LYS A 21 -0.65 -6.72 11.65
C LYS A 21 0.78 -7.26 11.56
N GLY A 22 1.78 -6.38 11.52
CA GLY A 22 3.14 -6.74 11.16
C GLY A 22 3.31 -6.95 9.65
N TYR A 23 4.57 -6.88 9.19
CA TYR A 23 4.90 -7.03 7.76
C TYR A 23 4.51 -8.41 7.21
N ALA A 24 4.84 -9.49 7.93
CA ALA A 24 4.63 -10.87 7.48
C ALA A 24 3.15 -11.17 7.18
N ASP A 25 2.24 -10.79 8.09
CA ASP A 25 0.81 -11.08 7.98
C ASP A 25 0.02 -10.07 7.14
N THR A 26 0.67 -9.00 6.67
CA THR A 26 0.04 -8.03 5.77
C THR A 26 -0.01 -8.57 4.34
N ARG A 27 -1.14 -8.36 3.66
CA ARG A 27 -1.31 -8.62 2.23
C ARG A 27 -1.56 -7.32 1.48
N MET A 28 -1.21 -7.27 0.19
CA MET A 28 -1.50 -6.12 -0.67
C MET A 28 -3.00 -5.76 -0.69
N ALA A 29 -3.88 -6.75 -0.50
CA ALA A 29 -5.33 -6.54 -0.46
C ALA A 29 -5.79 -5.79 0.79
N ASP A 30 -5.08 -5.96 1.91
CA ASP A 30 -5.36 -5.21 3.13
C ASP A 30 -4.99 -3.74 2.96
N ILE A 31 -3.88 -3.47 2.28
CA ILE A 31 -3.41 -2.12 1.98
C ILE A 31 -4.34 -1.42 0.99
N ALA A 32 -4.76 -2.10 -0.08
CA ALA A 32 -5.73 -1.55 -1.02
C ALA A 32 -7.05 -1.17 -0.35
N ARG A 33 -7.52 -1.99 0.60
CA ARG A 33 -8.70 -1.69 1.41
C ARG A 33 -8.50 -0.47 2.30
N GLU A 34 -7.36 -0.38 2.99
CA GLU A 34 -7.03 0.76 3.86
C GLU A 34 -6.86 2.07 3.06
N ALA A 35 -6.32 2.00 1.84
CA ALA A 35 -6.15 3.12 0.94
C ALA A 35 -7.44 3.54 0.21
N GLU A 36 -8.54 2.79 0.39
CA GLU A 36 -9.80 2.96 -0.35
C GLU A 36 -9.60 2.94 -1.88
N MET A 37 -8.72 2.04 -2.34
CA MET A 37 -8.32 1.91 -3.74
C MET A 37 -8.55 0.49 -4.26
N SER A 38 -8.74 0.37 -5.58
CA SER A 38 -8.84 -0.95 -6.20
C SER A 38 -7.49 -1.67 -6.13
N TYR A 39 -7.55 -2.99 -6.04
CA TYR A 39 -6.34 -3.82 -6.02
C TYR A 39 -5.45 -3.57 -7.24
N GLY A 40 -6.04 -3.54 -8.44
CA GLY A 40 -5.30 -3.27 -9.68
C GLY A 40 -4.62 -1.90 -9.69
N LEU A 41 -5.24 -0.89 -9.06
CA LEU A 41 -4.62 0.42 -8.95
C LEU A 41 -3.44 0.39 -8.00
N VAL A 42 -3.52 -0.26 -6.84
CA VAL A 42 -2.36 -0.41 -5.94
C VAL A 42 -1.21 -1.15 -6.62
N TYR A 43 -1.51 -2.22 -7.35
CA TYR A 43 -0.50 -2.97 -8.13
C TYR A 43 0.12 -2.18 -9.28
N HIS A 44 -0.58 -1.16 -9.80
CA HIS A 44 0.00 -0.25 -10.78
C HIS A 44 1.11 0.63 -10.19
N TYR A 45 1.02 0.97 -8.89
CA TYR A 45 2.06 1.74 -8.20
C TYR A 45 3.14 0.85 -7.58
N PHE A 46 2.73 -0.28 -6.98
CA PHE A 46 3.64 -1.19 -6.30
C PHE A 46 3.39 -2.63 -6.71
N GLU A 47 4.36 -3.22 -7.41
CA GLU A 47 4.28 -4.58 -7.95
C GLU A 47 4.07 -5.67 -6.89
N ASN A 48 4.54 -5.44 -5.65
CA ASN A 48 4.43 -6.37 -4.55
C ASN A 48 4.62 -5.65 -3.20
N LYS A 49 4.43 -6.41 -2.11
CA LYS A 49 4.54 -5.91 -0.74
C LYS A 49 5.95 -5.47 -0.36
N GLU A 50 6.97 -6.10 -0.95
CA GLU A 50 8.39 -5.78 -0.68
C GLU A 50 8.75 -4.42 -1.27
N LYS A 51 8.43 -4.15 -2.54
CA LYS A 51 8.63 -2.83 -3.15
C LYS A 51 7.90 -1.70 -2.46
N LEU A 52 6.71 -1.99 -1.96
CA LEU A 52 5.97 -1.03 -1.15
C LEU A 52 6.65 -0.77 0.20
N PHE A 53 7.19 -1.81 0.82
CA PHE A 53 7.93 -1.66 2.07
C PHE A 53 9.25 -0.91 1.89
N ASP A 54 9.96 -1.12 0.76
CA ASP A 54 11.18 -0.36 0.41
C ASP A 54 10.93 1.14 0.23
N ALA A 55 9.68 1.54 -0.04
CA ALA A 55 9.27 2.94 -0.27
C ALA A 55 8.75 3.66 0.98
N ILE A 56 8.68 2.96 2.13
CA ILE A 56 8.30 3.51 3.44
C ILE A 56 9.53 4.08 4.14
#